data_AF-A0A3C2B0G1-F1
#
_entry.id   AF-A0A3C2B0G1-F1
#
_cell.length_a   1.000
_cell.length_b   1.000
_cell.length_c   1.000
_cell.angle_alpha   90.00
_cell.angle_beta   90.00
_cell.angle_gamma   90.00
#
_symmetry.space_group_name_H-M   'P 1'
#
loop_
_entity.id
_entity.type
_entity.pdbx_description
1 polymer ?
#
loop_
_entity_poly.entity_id
_entity_poly.type
_entity_poly.pdbx_seq_one_letter_code
_entity_poly.pdbx_strand_id
1 'polypeptide(L)'
;CGYNMADYFQHWLAIGNKDGAKLPKIFFVNWFRRDDEGRFLWPGFGENSRVLKWVFERVNGAADAVDTAIGRLPAPGALDLDGLDVSADDMAELLKVDADGWKAAVPQIQAHFGQFGDKLPGQLNEHLAKLSAAL
;
A
#
# COMPACT_ATOMS: atom_id res chain seq x y z
N CYS A 1 -4.24 10.03 -18.67
CA CYS A 1 -3.47 11.26 -18.36
C CYS A 1 -3.55 12.24 -19.51
N GLY A 2 -3.44 13.54 -19.23
CA GLY A 2 -3.47 14.60 -20.25
C GLY A 2 -2.15 14.81 -21.01
N TYR A 3 -1.09 14.07 -20.64
CA TYR A 3 0.23 14.02 -21.28
C TYR A 3 0.90 12.66 -20.99
N ASN A 4 2.15 12.48 -21.43
CA ASN A 4 2.88 11.22 -21.26
C ASN A 4 2.95 10.78 -19.78
N MET A 5 2.70 9.49 -19.54
CA MET A 5 2.59 8.96 -18.18
C MET A 5 3.93 8.91 -17.43
N ALA A 6 5.04 8.69 -18.12
CA ALA A 6 6.36 8.70 -17.51
C ALA A 6 6.76 10.11 -17.06
N ASP A 7 6.43 11.13 -17.87
CA ASP A 7 6.58 12.53 -17.47
C ASP A 7 5.70 12.86 -16.25
N TYR A 8 4.52 12.24 -16.14
CA TYR A 8 3.64 12.38 -14.96
C TYR A 8 4.24 11.73 -13.71
N PHE A 9 4.86 10.56 -13.82
CA PHE A 9 5.61 9.97 -12.70
C PHE A 9 6.78 10.86 -12.28
N GLN A 10 7.53 11.40 -13.24
CA GLN A 10 8.62 12.33 -12.97
C GLN A 10 8.12 13.59 -12.25
N HIS A 11 6.95 14.09 -12.61
CA HIS A 11 6.33 15.24 -11.96
C HIS A 11 6.03 14.97 -10.48
N TRP A 12 5.48 13.80 -10.14
CA TRP A 12 5.27 13.40 -8.74
C TRP A 12 6.57 13.37 -7.93
N LEU A 13 7.63 12.80 -8.50
CA LEU A 13 8.94 12.75 -7.86
C LEU A 13 9.53 14.15 -7.66
N ALA A 14 9.37 15.04 -8.66
CA ALA A 14 9.82 16.42 -8.57
C ALA A 14 9.11 17.22 -7.47
N ILE A 15 7.81 17.00 -7.24
CA ILE A 15 7.09 17.60 -6.10
C ILE A 15 7.72 17.18 -4.77
N GLY A 16 8.07 15.89 -4.64
CA GLY A 16 8.70 15.32 -3.44
C GLY A 16 10.09 15.88 -3.14
N ASN A 17 10.86 16.19 -4.19
CA ASN A 17 12.25 16.66 -4.08
C ASN A 17 12.36 18.19 -3.91
N LYS A 18 11.25 18.92 -3.83
CA LYS A 18 11.29 20.38 -3.67
C LYS A 18 11.74 20.76 -2.27
N ASP A 19 12.70 21.69 -2.18
CA ASP A 19 13.18 22.21 -0.90
C ASP A 19 12.03 22.78 -0.06
N GLY A 20 11.99 22.37 1.21
CA GLY A 20 10.94 22.77 2.14
C GLY A 20 9.56 22.17 1.87
N ALA A 21 9.44 21.14 1.01
CA ALA A 21 8.17 20.48 0.75
C ALA A 21 7.59 19.84 2.03
N LYS A 22 6.33 20.18 2.32
CA LYS A 22 5.53 19.54 3.37
C LYS A 22 4.69 18.44 2.74
N LEU A 23 5.23 17.22 2.69
CA LEU A 23 4.60 16.11 1.99
C LEU A 23 3.59 15.37 2.88
N PRO A 24 2.41 15.01 2.35
CA PRO A 24 1.51 14.10 3.04
C PRO A 24 2.11 12.70 3.11
N LYS A 25 1.66 11.90 4.08
CA LYS A 25 1.93 10.46 4.09
C LYS A 25 1.03 9.79 3.03
N ILE A 26 1.57 8.81 2.32
CA ILE A 26 0.85 8.05 1.29
C ILE A 26 0.48 6.68 1.88
N PHE A 27 -0.78 6.28 1.68
CA PHE A 27 -1.31 4.99 2.12
C PHE A 27 -1.94 4.27 0.94
N PHE A 28 -1.79 2.95 0.91
CA PHE A 28 -2.49 2.05 0.00
C PHE A 28 -3.51 1.26 0.80
N VAL A 29 -4.75 1.17 0.33
CA VAL A 29 -5.85 0.46 1.01
C VAL A 29 -6.49 -0.54 0.06
N ASN A 30 -6.85 -1.70 0.58
CA ASN A 30 -7.61 -2.71 -0.14
C ASN A 30 -8.82 -3.14 0.70
N TRP A 31 -10.01 -2.63 0.37
CA TRP A 31 -11.27 -2.99 1.03
C TRP A 31 -11.88 -4.30 0.53
N PHE A 32 -11.28 -4.91 -0.49
CA PHE A 32 -11.90 -5.94 -1.31
C PHE A 32 -11.21 -7.30 -1.20
N ARG A 33 -10.37 -7.51 -0.19
CA ARG A 33 -9.76 -8.82 0.05
C ARG A 33 -10.84 -9.86 0.35
N ARG A 34 -10.69 -11.04 -0.23
CA ARG A 34 -11.62 -12.16 -0.09
C ARG A 34 -10.88 -13.41 0.41
N ASP A 35 -11.62 -14.32 1.04
CA ASP A 35 -11.17 -15.69 1.29
C ASP A 35 -11.28 -16.57 0.03
N ASP A 36 -10.89 -17.82 0.18
CA ASP A 36 -10.90 -18.83 -0.88
C ASP A 36 -12.33 -19.17 -1.36
N GLU A 37 -13.33 -18.97 -0.50
CA GLU A 37 -14.75 -19.10 -0.83
C GLU A 37 -15.33 -17.83 -1.49
N GLY A 38 -14.54 -16.76 -1.61
CA GLY A 38 -14.91 -15.52 -2.28
C GLY A 38 -15.74 -14.54 -1.42
N ARG A 39 -15.88 -14.80 -0.11
CA ARG A 39 -16.49 -13.88 0.86
C ARG A 39 -15.53 -12.73 1.15
N PHE A 40 -16.06 -11.52 1.29
CA PHE A 40 -15.28 -10.37 1.70
C PHE A 40 -14.84 -10.49 3.16
N LEU A 41 -13.55 -10.32 3.41
CA LEU A 41 -12.98 -10.38 4.76
C LEU A 41 -13.21 -9.10 5.56
N TRP A 42 -13.33 -7.96 4.87
CA TRP A 42 -13.62 -6.66 5.48
C TRP A 42 -15.04 -6.20 5.10
N PRO A 43 -15.88 -5.78 6.07
CA PRO A 43 -17.26 -5.40 5.80
C PRO A 43 -17.41 -4.13 4.95
N GLY A 44 -16.41 -3.24 4.93
CA GLY A 44 -16.41 -2.06 4.08
C GLY A 44 -17.36 -0.96 4.52
N PHE A 45 -17.85 -0.16 3.57
CA PHE A 45 -18.80 0.94 3.78
C PHE A 45 -18.38 1.89 4.92
N GLY A 46 -19.23 2.07 5.94
CA GLY A 46 -18.96 2.92 7.10
C GLY A 46 -17.81 2.42 7.96
N GLU A 47 -17.54 1.11 7.96
CA GLU A 47 -16.48 0.50 8.75
C GLU A 47 -15.09 0.90 8.26
N ASN A 48 -14.96 1.34 7.00
CA ASN A 48 -13.72 1.92 6.47
C ASN A 48 -13.22 3.12 7.31
N SER A 49 -14.12 3.80 8.03
CA SER A 49 -13.75 4.85 8.98
C SER A 49 -12.75 4.39 10.05
N ARG A 50 -12.75 3.11 10.42
CA ARG A 50 -11.80 2.52 11.40
C ARG A 50 -10.37 2.47 10.88
N VAL A 51 -10.20 2.17 9.59
CA VAL A 51 -8.88 2.23 8.95
C VAL A 51 -8.45 3.67 8.73
N LEU A 52 -9.39 4.59 8.44
CA LEU A 52 -9.08 6.02 8.38
C LEU A 52 -8.67 6.59 9.75
N LYS A 53 -9.29 6.14 10.84
CA LYS A 53 -8.86 6.44 12.22
C LYS A 53 -7.40 6.06 12.42
N TRP A 54 -7.02 4.83 12.07
CA TRP A 54 -5.62 4.39 12.14
C TRP A 54 -4.69 5.24 11.26
N VAL A 55 -5.11 5.61 10.04
CA VAL A 55 -4.34 6.52 9.17
C VAL A 55 -4.07 7.87 9.86
N PHE A 56 -5.07 8.48 10.51
CA PHE A 56 -4.89 9.72 11.24
C PHE A 56 -3.96 9.55 12.45
N GLU A 57 -4.12 8.47 13.21
CA GLU A 57 -3.24 8.16 14.33
C GLU A 57 -1.79 7.92 13.86
N ARG A 58 -1.58 7.27 12.71
CA ARG A 58 -0.25 7.10 12.09
C ARG A 58 0.37 8.44 11.68
N VAL A 59 -0.43 9.36 11.14
CA VAL A 59 0.05 10.71 10.82
C VAL A 59 0.45 11.47 12.08
N ASN A 60 -0.28 11.28 13.18
CA ASN A 60 -0.03 11.93 14.48
C ASN A 60 1.01 11.20 15.35
N GLY A 61 1.52 10.05 14.93
CA GLY A 61 2.48 9.25 15.71
C GLY A 61 1.86 8.53 16.91
N ALA A 62 0.54 8.28 16.89
CA ALA A 62 -0.23 7.71 17.99
C ALA A 62 -0.67 6.25 17.76
N ALA A 63 -0.32 5.64 16.61
CA ALA A 63 -0.61 4.24 16.33
C ALA A 63 0.62 3.47 15.89
N ASP A 64 0.72 2.22 16.35
CA ASP A 64 1.80 1.30 15.98
C ASP A 64 1.58 0.67 14.60
N ALA A 65 2.69 0.23 14.01
CA ALA A 65 2.72 -0.46 12.73
C ALA A 65 3.86 -1.47 12.70
N VAL A 66 3.69 -2.53 11.90
CA VAL A 66 4.72 -3.54 11.64
C VAL A 66 5.35 -3.24 10.29
N ASP A 67 6.68 -3.22 10.22
CA ASP A 67 7.41 -3.13 8.96
C ASP A 67 7.31 -4.46 8.21
N THR A 68 6.98 -4.38 6.91
CA THR A 68 6.83 -5.51 6.00
C THR A 68 7.52 -5.21 4.67
N ALA A 69 7.64 -6.21 3.80
CA ALA A 69 8.20 -6.05 2.46
C ALA A 69 7.50 -4.96 1.61
N ILE A 70 6.22 -4.71 1.88
CA ILE A 70 5.37 -3.78 1.12
C ILE A 70 5.09 -2.46 1.85
N GLY A 71 5.86 -2.18 2.91
CA GLY A 71 5.70 -1.00 3.76
C GLY A 71 5.17 -1.34 5.13
N ARG A 72 4.40 -0.42 5.73
CA ARG A 72 3.95 -0.53 7.13
C ARG A 72 2.48 -0.89 7.22
N LEU A 73 2.18 -2.02 7.86
CA LEU A 73 0.82 -2.48 8.13
C LEU A 73 0.42 -2.20 9.58
N PRO A 74 -0.89 -2.10 9.90
CA PRO A 74 -1.36 -2.04 11.28
C PRO A 74 -0.75 -3.15 12.14
N ALA A 75 -0.27 -2.80 13.34
CA ALA A 75 0.15 -3.79 14.31
C ALA A 75 -1.07 -4.54 14.90
N PRO A 76 -0.89 -5.74 15.48
CA PRO A 76 -1.97 -6.41 16.19
C PRO A 76 -2.63 -5.50 17.23
N GLY A 77 -3.94 -5.35 17.16
CA GLY A 77 -4.71 -4.46 18.05
C GLY A 77 -4.63 -2.96 17.72
N ALA A 78 -3.94 -2.55 16.66
CA ALA A 78 -3.85 -1.14 16.27
C ALA A 78 -5.11 -0.61 15.56
N LEU A 79 -6.00 -1.51 15.10
CA LEU A 79 -7.29 -1.13 14.55
C LEU A 79 -8.37 -1.19 15.63
N ASP A 80 -9.25 -0.20 15.62
CA ASP A 80 -10.44 -0.18 16.47
C ASP A 80 -11.51 -1.12 15.92
N LEU A 81 -11.68 -2.27 16.56
CA LEU A 81 -12.64 -3.31 16.18
C LEU A 81 -13.85 -3.35 17.13
N ASP A 82 -14.02 -2.37 18.03
CA ASP A 82 -15.15 -2.39 18.97
C ASP A 82 -16.49 -2.38 18.22
N GLY A 83 -17.37 -3.31 18.57
CA GLY A 83 -18.65 -3.54 17.89
C GLY A 83 -18.55 -4.07 16.46
N LEU A 84 -17.36 -4.51 16.00
CA LEU A 84 -17.18 -5.07 14.65
C LEU A 84 -17.05 -6.60 14.70
N ASP A 85 -17.88 -7.29 13.92
CA ASP A 85 -17.82 -8.75 13.78
C ASP A 85 -16.79 -9.16 12.71
N VAL A 86 -15.51 -9.04 13.07
CA VAL A 86 -14.38 -9.54 12.27
C VAL A 86 -13.56 -10.47 13.15
N SER A 87 -13.44 -11.73 12.74
CA SER A 87 -12.71 -12.74 13.50
C SER A 87 -11.20 -12.45 13.53
N ALA A 88 -10.50 -13.01 14.51
CA ALA A 88 -9.04 -12.90 14.59
C ALA A 88 -8.36 -13.51 13.36
N ASP A 89 -8.91 -14.60 12.82
CA ASP A 89 -8.41 -15.28 11.62
C ASP A 89 -8.62 -14.43 10.37
N ASP A 90 -9.80 -13.82 10.21
CA ASP A 90 -10.08 -12.89 9.11
C ASP A 90 -9.15 -11.67 9.18
N MET A 91 -8.88 -11.14 10.38
CA MET A 91 -7.94 -10.03 10.58
C MET A 91 -6.49 -10.42 10.25
N ALA A 92 -6.07 -11.62 10.65
CA ALA A 92 -4.75 -12.15 10.31
C ALA A 92 -4.58 -12.29 8.80
N GLU A 93 -5.60 -12.82 8.11
CA GLU A 93 -5.58 -12.92 6.65
C GLU A 93 -5.63 -11.54 6.00
N LEU A 94 -6.47 -10.61 6.46
CA LEU A 94 -6.52 -9.22 5.96
C LEU A 94 -5.16 -8.54 5.93
N LEU A 95 -4.38 -8.70 7.00
CA LEU A 95 -3.08 -8.06 7.20
C LEU A 95 -1.89 -8.90 6.73
N LYS A 96 -2.13 -10.11 6.21
CA LYS A 96 -1.07 -10.99 5.70
C LYS A 96 -0.48 -10.44 4.40
N VAL A 97 0.86 -10.44 4.31
CA VAL A 97 1.58 -10.19 3.06
C VAL A 97 1.78 -11.52 2.33
N ASP A 98 1.11 -11.69 1.19
CA ASP A 98 1.31 -12.83 0.31
C ASP A 98 2.59 -12.65 -0.53
N ALA A 99 3.71 -13.14 -0.01
CA ALA A 99 5.01 -13.01 -0.64
C ALA A 99 5.07 -13.68 -2.03
N ASP A 100 4.38 -14.80 -2.22
CA ASP A 100 4.38 -15.53 -3.49
C ASP A 100 3.54 -14.78 -4.54
N GLY A 101 2.38 -14.26 -4.15
CA GLY A 101 1.59 -13.37 -5.00
C GLY A 101 2.36 -12.11 -5.42
N TRP A 102 3.11 -11.50 -4.50
CA TRP A 102 3.97 -10.36 -4.82
C TRP A 102 5.14 -10.72 -5.73
N LYS A 103 5.79 -11.87 -5.52
CA LYS A 103 6.84 -12.39 -6.43
C LYS A 103 6.30 -12.62 -7.84
N ALA A 104 5.06 -13.09 -7.97
CA ALA A 104 4.38 -13.22 -9.26
C ALA A 104 3.98 -11.86 -9.87
N ALA A 105 3.73 -10.84 -9.06
CA ALA A 105 3.39 -9.49 -9.51
C ALA A 105 4.60 -8.69 -9.99
N VAL A 106 5.79 -8.88 -9.39
CA VAL A 106 7.01 -8.13 -9.74
C VAL A 106 7.32 -8.14 -11.24
N PRO A 107 7.34 -9.30 -11.95
CA PRO A 107 7.55 -9.33 -13.40
C PRO A 107 6.51 -8.55 -14.20
N GLN A 108 5.26 -8.51 -13.72
CA GLN A 108 4.17 -7.76 -14.38
C GLN A 108 4.37 -6.25 -14.22
N ILE A 109 4.81 -5.80 -13.04
CA ILE A 109 5.17 -4.41 -12.80
C ILE A 109 6.39 -4.02 -13.66
N GLN A 110 7.41 -4.89 -13.74
CA GLN A 110 8.57 -4.68 -14.62
C GLN A 110 8.15 -4.56 -16.09
N ALA A 111 7.28 -5.44 -16.58
CA ALA A 111 6.76 -5.39 -17.94
C ALA A 111 5.97 -4.10 -18.19
N HIS A 112 5.13 -3.67 -17.24
CA HIS A 112 4.41 -2.41 -17.34
C HIS A 112 5.36 -1.21 -17.39
N PHE A 113 6.36 -1.18 -16.51
CA PHE A 113 7.40 -0.15 -16.48
C PHE A 113 8.21 -0.11 -17.79
N GLY A 114 8.51 -1.27 -18.38
CA GLY A 114 9.18 -1.37 -19.67
C GLY A 114 8.45 -0.70 -20.84
N GLN A 115 7.13 -0.53 -20.76
CA GLN A 115 6.34 0.16 -21.79
C GLN A 115 6.72 1.65 -21.94
N PHE A 116 7.38 2.24 -20.95
CA PHE A 116 7.79 3.64 -20.95
C PHE A 116 9.23 3.85 -21.47
N GLY A 117 10.00 2.77 -21.67
CA GLY A 117 11.38 2.81 -22.14
C GLY A 117 12.27 3.76 -21.32
N ASP A 118 13.15 4.48 -22.01
CA ASP A 118 14.11 5.41 -21.39
C ASP A 118 13.48 6.59 -20.66
N LYS A 119 12.17 6.84 -20.85
CA LYS A 119 11.47 7.94 -20.16
C LYS A 119 11.07 7.59 -18.73
N LEU A 120 11.03 6.31 -18.35
CA LEU A 120 10.66 5.93 -17.00
C LEU A 120 11.66 6.51 -16.00
N PRO A 121 11.21 7.24 -14.96
CA PRO A 121 12.12 7.69 -13.91
C PRO A 121 12.84 6.51 -13.25
N GLY A 122 14.18 6.54 -13.22
CA GLY A 122 15.00 5.46 -12.67
C GLY A 122 14.63 5.08 -11.23
N GLN A 123 14.18 6.06 -10.43
CA GLN A 123 13.72 5.86 -9.06
C GLN A 123 12.58 4.81 -8.95
N LEU A 124 11.70 4.68 -9.95
CA LEU A 124 10.64 3.68 -9.93
C LEU A 124 11.20 2.25 -10.04
N ASN A 125 12.19 2.03 -10.90
CA ASN A 125 12.89 0.75 -10.99
C ASN A 125 13.67 0.44 -9.70
N GLU A 126 14.29 1.46 -9.08
CA GLU A 126 14.96 1.28 -7.79
C GLU A 126 13.98 0.87 -6.68
N HIS A 127 12.80 1.47 -6.61
CA HIS A 127 11.77 1.10 -5.64
C HIS A 127 11.23 -0.31 -5.89
N LEU A 128 11.05 -0.72 -7.15
CA LEU A 128 10.66 -2.09 -7.50
C LEU A 128 11.74 -3.10 -7.14
N ALA A 129 13.02 -2.78 -7.34
CA ALA A 129 14.14 -3.63 -6.93
C ALA A 129 14.21 -3.78 -5.41
N LYS A 130 13.98 -2.70 -4.64
CA LYS A 130 13.89 -2.75 -3.18
C LYS A 130 12.76 -3.64 -2.69
N LEU A 131 11.58 -3.53 -3.30
CA LEU A 131 10.45 -4.43 -3.03
C LEU A 131 10.85 -5.88 -3.31
N SER A 132 11.41 -6.16 -4.49
CA SER A 132 11.81 -7.51 -4.87
C SER A 132 12.85 -8.13 -3.93
N ALA A 133 13.73 -7.33 -3.34
CA ALA A 133 14.74 -7.80 -2.39
C ALA A 133 14.18 -8.06 -0.98
N ALA A 134 13.04 -7.46 -0.64
CA ALA A 134 12.41 -7.58 0.67
C ALA A 134 11.36 -8.70 0.76
N LEU A 135 10.92 -9.26 -0.39
CA LEU A 135 9.96 -10.36 -0.54
C LEU A 135 10.63 -11.75 -0.44
#